data_AF-A0AAV8ZPJ7-F1
#
_entry.id   AF-A0AAV8ZPJ7-F1
#
_cell.length_a   1.000
_cell.length_b   1.000
_cell.length_c   1.000
_cell.angle_alpha   90.00
_cell.angle_beta   90.00
_cell.angle_gamma   90.00
#
_symmetry.space_group_name_H-M   'P 1'
#
loop_
_entity.id
_entity.type
_entity.pdbx_description
1 polymer ?
#
loop_
_entity_poly.entity_id
_entity_poly.type
_entity_poly.pdbx_seq_one_letter_code
_entity_poly.pdbx_strand_id
1 'polypeptide(L)'
;MGNRKMGKIMKSGKVVLVLGGRYAGRKAVVIKNYDDGTADKQYGHALVAGIDRYPRKIHKRMGKGKMHKRSKIKPFVKVCCFTY
;
A
#
# COMPACT_ATOMS: atom_id res chain seq x y z
N MET A 1 32.03 -8.11 19.72
CA MET A 1 31.39 -8.44 18.42
C MET A 1 29.96 -7.94 18.45
N GLY A 2 29.69 -6.79 17.83
CA GLY A 2 28.34 -6.21 17.77
C GLY A 2 27.44 -7.07 16.91
N ASN A 3 26.38 -7.61 17.51
CA ASN A 3 25.37 -8.39 16.82
C ASN A 3 24.69 -7.48 15.78
N ARG A 4 25.04 -7.61 14.49
CA ARG A 4 24.35 -6.93 13.39
C ARG A 4 22.95 -7.55 13.30
N LYS A 5 22.01 -7.07 14.13
CA LYS A 5 20.59 -7.40 13.99
C LYS A 5 20.17 -7.01 12.58
N MET A 6 19.89 -7.98 11.71
CA MET A 6 19.32 -7.70 10.40
C MET A 6 18.08 -6.82 10.57
N GLY A 7 18.07 -5.66 9.92
CA GLY A 7 16.99 -4.71 10.05
C GLY A 7 15.71 -5.26 9.41
N LYS A 8 14.59 -5.26 10.16
CA LYS A 8 13.27 -5.61 9.60
C LYS A 8 12.96 -4.73 8.39
N ILE A 9 12.61 -5.34 7.27
CA ILE A 9 12.36 -4.65 5.99
C ILE A 9 10.98 -3.98 5.97
N MET A 10 9.99 -4.62 6.60
CA MET A 10 8.60 -4.16 6.67
C MET A 10 8.42 -3.14 7.80
N LYS A 11 8.89 -1.93 7.59
CA LYS A 11 8.68 -0.79 8.49
C LYS A 11 7.55 0.10 7.98
N SER A 12 6.96 0.89 8.87
CA SER A 12 6.03 1.95 8.50
C SER A 12 6.67 2.92 7.50
N GLY A 13 5.89 3.40 6.53
CA GLY A 13 6.35 4.28 5.46
C GLY A 13 7.04 3.58 4.28
N LYS A 14 7.23 2.26 4.35
CA LYS A 14 7.73 1.50 3.20
C LYS A 14 6.64 1.28 2.16
N VAL A 15 7.02 1.45 0.89
CA VAL A 15 6.16 1.19 -0.26
C VAL A 15 6.22 -0.29 -0.60
N VAL A 16 5.05 -0.90 -0.74
CA VAL A 16 4.85 -2.32 -1.04
C VAL A 16 3.94 -2.49 -2.25
N LEU A 17 4.05 -3.63 -2.92
CA LEU A 17 3.12 -4.04 -3.97
C LEU A 17 2.18 -5.09 -3.39
N VAL A 18 0.87 -4.92 -3.59
CA VAL A 18 -0.10 -5.93 -3.19
C VAL A 18 -0.11 -7.04 -4.25
N LEU A 19 0.13 -8.29 -3.83
CA LEU A 19 0.25 -9.43 -4.74
C LEU A 19 -1.08 -10.18 -4.94
N GLY A 20 -1.95 -10.23 -3.93
CA GLY A 20 -3.21 -10.99 -3.96
C GLY A 20 -4.47 -10.18 -3.64
N GLY A 21 -5.62 -10.75 -4.03
CA GLY A 21 -6.96 -10.23 -3.72
C GLY A 21 -7.40 -9.05 -4.60
N ARG A 22 -8.46 -8.35 -4.17
CA ARG A 22 -9.11 -7.27 -4.93
C ARG A 22 -8.16 -6.15 -5.39
N TYR A 23 -7.10 -5.89 -4.62
CA TYR A 23 -6.16 -4.81 -4.87
C TYR A 23 -4.81 -5.30 -5.42
N ALA A 24 -4.74 -6.52 -5.96
CA ALA A 24 -3.54 -7.04 -6.59
C ALA A 24 -3.00 -6.10 -7.69
N GLY A 25 -1.67 -5.97 -7.76
CA GLY A 25 -0.97 -5.06 -8.68
C GLY A 25 -1.05 -3.57 -8.30
N ARG A 26 -1.71 -3.23 -7.19
CA ARG A 26 -1.72 -1.84 -6.66
C ARG A 26 -0.55 -1.64 -5.69
N LYS A 27 0.14 -0.51 -5.84
CA LYS A 27 1.09 0.03 -4.87
C LYS A 27 0.36 0.52 -3.63
N ALA A 28 0.97 0.25 -2.48
CA ALA A 28 0.51 0.67 -1.17
C ALA A 28 1.68 1.07 -0.26
N VAL A 29 1.37 1.70 0.85
CA VAL A 29 2.31 2.08 1.90
C VAL A 29 1.90 1.38 3.19
N VAL A 30 2.88 0.81 3.88
CA VAL A 30 2.69 0.22 5.22
C VAL A 30 2.49 1.35 6.22
N ILE A 31 1.33 1.40 6.87
CA ILE A 31 1.06 2.36 7.95
C ILE A 31 1.54 1.77 9.27
N LYS A 32 1.08 0.55 9.57
CA LYS A 32 1.35 -0.13 10.83
C LYS A 32 1.62 -1.60 10.55
N ASN A 33 2.66 -2.11 11.18
CA ASN A 33 3.06 -3.51 11.10
C ASN A 33 2.70 -4.21 12.42
N TYR A 34 2.14 -5.41 12.31
CA TYR A 34 1.92 -6.37 13.40
C TYR A 34 2.70 -7.65 13.06
N ASP A 35 3.97 -7.69 13.45
CA ASP A 35 4.84 -8.85 13.17
C ASP A 35 4.41 -10.10 13.96
N ASP A 36 4.04 -9.92 15.23
CA ASP A 36 3.70 -11.02 16.16
C ASP A 36 2.20 -11.35 16.17
N GLY A 37 1.42 -10.73 15.28
CA GLY A 37 -0.03 -10.89 15.20
C GLY A 37 -0.81 -10.10 16.26
N THR A 38 -2.13 -10.16 16.17
CA THR A 38 -3.10 -9.59 17.13
C THR A 38 -4.03 -10.70 17.62
N ALA A 39 -4.78 -10.47 18.70
CA ALA A 39 -5.74 -11.46 19.21
C ALA A 39 -6.70 -12.00 18.13
N ASP A 40 -7.16 -11.12 17.23
CA ASP A 40 -8.04 -11.50 16.12
C ASP A 40 -7.33 -12.26 14.98
N LYS A 41 -6.00 -12.07 14.85
CA LYS A 41 -5.20 -12.55 13.71
C LYS A 41 -3.80 -12.92 14.18
N GLN A 42 -3.61 -14.21 14.43
CA GLN A 42 -2.34 -14.77 14.93
C GLN A 42 -1.20 -14.75 13.91
N TYR A 43 -1.46 -14.43 12.64
CA TYR A 43 -0.44 -14.29 11.60
C TYR A 43 0.07 -12.85 11.49
N GLY A 44 1.33 -12.72 11.06
CA GLY A 44 1.95 -11.43 10.77
C GLY A 44 1.20 -10.68 9.65
N HIS A 45 0.79 -9.45 9.93
CA HIS A 45 0.03 -8.65 8.98
C HIS A 45 0.35 -7.15 9.10
N ALA A 46 0.11 -6.42 8.02
CA ALA A 46 0.23 -4.97 7.98
C ALA A 46 -1.09 -4.31 7.62
N LEU A 47 -1.32 -3.15 8.23
CA LEU A 47 -2.26 -2.17 7.74
C LEU A 47 -1.60 -1.37 6.62
N VAL A 48 -2.18 -1.47 5.42
CA VAL A 48 -1.69 -0.78 4.23
C VAL A 48 -2.71 0.23 3.71
N ALA A 49 -2.23 1.39 3.27
CA ALA A 49 -2.99 2.33 2.46
C ALA A 49 -2.43 2.35 1.05
N GLY A 50 -3.30 2.14 0.06
CA GLY A 50 -2.89 2.10 -1.34
C GLY A 50 -3.80 2.90 -2.24
N ILE A 51 -3.44 2.90 -3.52
CA ILE A 51 -4.18 3.60 -4.57
C ILE A 51 -4.88 2.56 -5.44
N ASP A 52 -6.22 2.52 -5.39
CA ASP A 52 -7.05 1.63 -6.22
C ASP A 52 -7.16 2.21 -7.63
N ARG A 53 -7.56 3.48 -7.73
CA ARG A 53 -7.60 4.19 -9.01
C ARG A 53 -6.47 5.21 -9.09
N TYR A 54 -5.48 4.88 -9.91
CA TYR A 54 -4.37 5.80 -10.23
C TYR A 54 -4.85 7.01 -11.02
N PRO A 55 -4.18 8.17 -10.84
CA PRO A 55 -4.40 9.31 -11.72
C PRO A 55 -4.05 8.92 -13.15
N ARG A 56 -4.91 9.29 -14.10
CA ARG A 56 -4.69 9.01 -15.53
C ARG A 56 -3.84 10.11 -16.15
N LYS A 57 -3.02 9.77 -17.13
CA LYS A 57 -2.16 10.72 -17.87
C LYS A 57 -2.95 11.94 -18.35
N ILE A 58 -2.38 13.12 -18.11
CA ILE A 58 -2.92 14.42 -18.50
C ILE A 58 -2.10 15.00 -19.65
N HIS A 59 -2.78 15.64 -20.61
CA HIS A 59 -2.21 16.32 -21.76
C HIS A 59 -2.71 17.76 -21.77
N LYS A 60 -1.85 18.70 -22.22
CA LYS A 60 -2.14 20.14 -22.22
C LYS A 60 -3.43 20.53 -22.98
N ARG A 61 -3.79 19.78 -24.03
CA ARG A 61 -5.00 19.99 -24.85
C ARG A 61 -6.32 19.65 -24.15
N MET A 62 -6.29 19.04 -22.97
CA MET A 62 -7.52 18.65 -22.27
C MET A 62 -8.15 19.84 -21.55
N GLY A 63 -9.47 19.98 -21.64
CA GLY A 63 -10.20 20.98 -20.88
C GLY A 63 -10.18 20.72 -19.37
N LYS A 64 -10.32 21.79 -18.57
CA LYS A 64 -10.21 21.79 -17.10
C LYS A 64 -11.08 20.70 -16.43
N GLY A 65 -12.32 20.51 -16.90
CA GLY A 65 -13.21 19.47 -16.38
C GLY A 65 -12.72 18.04 -16.62
N LYS A 66 -12.14 17.76 -17.80
CA LYS A 66 -11.54 16.44 -18.11
C LYS A 66 -10.25 16.22 -17.31
N MET A 67 -9.45 17.27 -17.11
CA MET A 67 -8.25 17.23 -16.27
C MET A 67 -8.62 16.85 -14.83
N HIS A 68 -9.58 17.55 -14.22
CA HIS A 68 -10.01 17.27 -12.85
C HIS A 68 -10.54 15.84 -12.68
N LYS A 69 -11.33 15.34 -13.63
CA LYS A 69 -11.84 13.95 -13.60
C LYS A 69 -10.74 12.88 -13.77
N ARG A 70 -9.61 13.21 -14.40
CA ARG A 70 -8.46 12.30 -14.55
C ARG A 70 -7.50 12.33 -13.36
N SER A 71 -7.41 13.46 -12.66
CA SER A 71 -6.61 13.61 -11.44
C SER A 71 -7.24 12.97 -10.19
N LYS A 72 -8.53 12.64 -10.20
CA LYS A 72 -9.20 12.05 -9.03
C LYS A 72 -8.63 10.67 -8.69
N ILE A 73 -8.01 10.58 -7.52
CA ILE A 73 -7.46 9.34 -6.95
C ILE A 73 -8.52 8.68 -6.08
N LYS A 74 -8.64 7.35 -6.17
CA LYS A 74 -9.43 6.55 -5.20
C LYS A 74 -8.47 5.77 -4.31
N PRO A 75 -8.26 6.19 -3.05
CA PRO A 75 -7.46 5.43 -2.10
C PRO A 75 -8.26 4.24 -1.54
N PHE A 76 -7.53 3.28 -0.95
CA PHE A 76 -8.10 2.20 -0.14
C PHE A 76 -7.24 1.96 1.09
N VAL A 77 -7.86 1.42 2.14
CA VAL A 77 -7.17 0.92 3.33
C VAL A 77 -7.52 -0.55 3.48
N LYS A 78 -6.51 -1.40 3.70
CA LYS A 78 -6.71 -2.83 3.85
C LYS A 78 -5.69 -3.40 4.84
N VAL A 79 -6.12 -4.41 5.59
CA VAL A 79 -5.20 -5.28 6.34
C VAL A 79 -4.78 -6.42 5.42
N CYS A 80 -3.48 -6.54 5.17
CA CYS A 80 -2.86 -7.56 4.33
C CYS A 80 -1.87 -8.39 5.15
N CYS A 81 -1.86 -9.70 4.94
CA CYS A 81 -0.85 -10.63 5.46
C CYS A 81 0.47 -10.44 4.69
N PHE A 82 1.55 -10.95 5.26
CA PHE A 82 2.87 -10.95 4.63
C PHE A 82 3.13 -12.12 3.71
N THR A 83 2.39 -13.22 3.86
CA THR A 83 2.67 -14.49 3.19
C THR A 83 2.20 -14.57 1.73
N TYR A 84 1.85 -13.45 1.10
CA TYR A 84 1.45 -13.42 -0.31
C TYR A 84 2.12 -12.30 -1.08
#